data_AF-A0A0J6TD34-F1
#
_entry.id   AF-A0A0J6TD34-F1
#
_cell.length_a   1.000
_cell.length_b   1.000
_cell.length_c   1.000
_cell.angle_alpha   90.00
_cell.angle_beta   90.00
_cell.angle_gamma   90.00
#
_symmetry.space_group_name_H-M   'P 1'
#
loop_
_entity.id
_entity.type
_entity.pdbx_description
1 polymer ?
#
loop_
_entity_poly.entity_id
_entity_poly.type
_entity_poly.pdbx_seq_one_letter_code
_entity_poly.pdbx_strand_id
1 'polypeptide(L)'
;MSASAVLKLQKAGFTTEQVEALADFMDTQAASKADLDNAVHKLELGNAALRKDMDLGNAALRKDMDSGLASLRKDLDLGLASLRKDLDLGLASLRKDLDLGLASLRSEIADVRGELRLLEQRITVKLGGMLVAAVGVLIAAMRYLPPAGH
;
A
#
# COMPACT_ATOMS: atom_id res chain seq x y z
N MET A 1 -15.90 54.86 49.54
CA MET A 1 -17.05 54.56 50.47
C MET A 1 -18.28 55.45 50.16
N SER A 2 -19.54 55.07 50.42
CA SER A 2 -20.70 55.96 50.11
C SER A 2 -20.90 57.07 51.15
N ALA A 3 -21.36 58.26 50.73
CA ALA A 3 -21.65 59.37 51.64
C ALA A 3 -22.67 59.00 52.74
N SER A 4 -23.63 58.12 52.43
CA SER A 4 -24.58 57.61 53.44
C SER A 4 -23.91 56.69 54.46
N ALA A 5 -22.87 55.95 54.09
CA ALA A 5 -22.13 55.09 55.02
C ALA A 5 -21.27 55.93 55.97
N VAL A 6 -20.64 56.99 55.47
CA VAL A 6 -19.88 57.96 56.27
C VAL A 6 -20.77 58.60 57.35
N LEU A 7 -21.95 59.07 56.96
CA LEU A 7 -22.91 59.72 57.87
C LEU A 7 -23.47 58.78 58.95
N LYS A 8 -23.62 57.49 58.63
CA LYS A 8 -24.05 56.46 59.59
C LYS A 8 -22.96 56.15 60.63
N LEU A 9 -21.70 56.11 60.22
CA LEU A 9 -20.56 55.89 61.13
C LEU A 9 -20.36 57.06 62.10
N GLN A 10 -20.45 58.30 61.60
CA GLN A 10 -20.39 59.49 62.46
C GLN A 10 -21.52 59.50 63.50
N LYS A 11 -22.75 59.13 63.10
CA LYS A 11 -23.88 58.98 64.03
C LYS A 11 -23.70 57.86 65.07
N ALA A 12 -22.86 56.86 64.77
CA ALA A 12 -22.53 55.76 65.67
C ALA A 12 -21.38 56.11 66.64
N GLY A 13 -20.82 57.33 66.58
CA GLY A 13 -19.80 57.82 67.51
C GLY A 13 -18.36 57.74 67.01
N PHE A 14 -18.12 57.40 65.74
CA PHE A 14 -16.78 57.47 65.14
C PHE A 14 -16.40 58.91 64.79
N THR A 15 -15.12 59.27 64.98
CA THR A 15 -14.62 60.61 64.60
C THR A 15 -14.45 60.73 63.08
N THR A 16 -14.36 61.97 62.60
CA THR A 16 -14.14 62.25 61.16
C THR A 16 -12.84 61.61 60.68
N GLU A 17 -11.77 61.70 61.46
CA GLU A 17 -10.45 61.15 61.13
C GLU A 17 -10.49 59.61 61.02
N GLN A 18 -11.27 58.95 61.89
CA GLN A 18 -11.45 57.49 61.83
C GLN A 18 -12.21 57.05 60.57
N VAL A 19 -13.22 57.81 60.16
CA VAL A 19 -14.02 57.51 58.97
C VAL A 19 -13.24 57.82 57.68
N GLU A 20 -12.45 58.89 57.66
CA GLU A 20 -11.55 59.22 56.55
C GLU A 20 -10.45 58.17 56.38
N ALA A 21 -9.76 57.78 57.47
CA ALA A 21 -8.75 56.73 57.41
C ALA A 21 -9.32 55.38 56.92
N LEU A 22 -10.55 55.06 57.29
CA LEU A 22 -11.25 53.87 56.78
C LEU A 22 -11.63 54.02 55.32
N ALA A 23 -12.10 55.18 54.88
CA ALA A 23 -12.43 55.45 53.48
C ALA A 23 -11.19 55.35 52.58
N ASP A 24 -10.07 55.94 53.00
CA ASP A 24 -8.78 55.85 52.30
C ASP A 24 -8.28 54.41 52.22
N PHE A 25 -8.39 53.65 53.32
CA PHE A 25 -8.05 52.23 53.32
C PHE A 25 -8.94 51.43 52.36
N MET A 26 -10.25 51.66 52.37
CA MET A 26 -11.20 50.99 51.48
C MET A 26 -10.96 51.35 50.01
N ASP A 27 -10.70 52.61 49.69
CA ASP A 27 -10.46 53.05 48.32
C ASP A 27 -9.10 52.55 47.81
N THR A 28 -8.13 52.29 48.70
CA THR A 28 -6.83 51.67 48.35
C THR A 28 -6.91 50.14 48.15
N GLN A 29 -7.71 49.44 48.97
CA GLN A 29 -7.70 47.97 49.01
C GLN A 29 -8.84 47.32 48.22
N ALA A 30 -9.96 48.01 48.02
CA ALA A 30 -11.12 47.43 47.34
C ALA A 30 -11.05 47.68 45.83
N ALA A 31 -11.21 46.61 45.04
CA ALA A 31 -11.54 46.75 43.63
C ALA A 31 -12.90 47.45 43.48
N SER A 32 -12.98 48.47 42.63
CA SER A 32 -14.24 49.13 42.35
C SER A 32 -15.13 48.23 41.47
N LYS A 33 -16.42 48.56 41.40
CA LYS A 33 -17.33 47.89 40.46
C LYS A 33 -16.84 48.02 39.01
N ALA A 34 -16.28 49.17 38.64
CA ALA A 34 -15.75 49.40 37.31
C ALA A 34 -14.54 48.50 37.01
N ASP A 35 -13.67 48.23 38.00
CA ASP A 35 -12.54 47.31 37.85
C ASP A 35 -13.02 45.88 37.59
N LEU A 36 -14.06 45.45 38.31
CA LEU A 36 -14.68 44.14 38.12
C LEU A 36 -15.37 44.03 36.75
N ASP A 37 -16.14 45.05 36.34
CA ASP A 37 -16.80 45.09 35.03
C ASP A 37 -15.76 45.04 33.90
N ASN A 38 -14.64 45.76 34.05
CA ASN A 38 -13.52 45.72 33.10
C ASN A 38 -12.84 44.34 33.06
N ALA A 39 -12.66 43.69 34.22
CA ALA A 39 -12.09 42.34 34.29
C ALA A 39 -13.01 41.31 33.63
N VAL A 40 -14.32 41.37 33.89
CA VAL A 40 -15.33 40.52 33.24
C VAL A 40 -15.30 40.73 31.73
N HIS A 41 -15.31 41.98 31.26
CA HIS A 41 -15.26 42.29 29.84
C HIS A 41 -13.98 41.75 29.18
N LYS A 42 -12.81 41.87 29.84
CA LYS A 42 -11.56 41.25 29.35
C LYS A 42 -11.65 39.73 29.26
N LEU A 43 -12.26 39.07 30.26
CA LEU A 43 -12.46 37.63 30.25
C LEU A 43 -13.43 37.19 29.15
N GLU A 44 -14.49 37.95 28.88
CA GLU A 44 -15.43 37.69 27.79
C GLU A 44 -14.74 37.80 26.43
N LEU A 45 -13.95 38.85 26.22
CA LEU A 45 -13.13 39.00 25.02
C LEU A 45 -12.11 37.85 24.86
N GLY A 46 -11.42 37.49 25.95
CA GLY A 46 -10.48 36.36 25.95
C GLY A 46 -11.16 35.03 25.60
N ASN A 47 -12.32 34.75 26.19
CA ASN A 47 -13.11 33.56 25.87
C ASN A 47 -13.61 33.56 24.41
N ALA A 48 -14.04 34.70 23.89
CA ALA A 48 -14.44 34.83 22.50
C ALA A 48 -13.27 34.57 21.54
N ALA A 49 -12.09 35.09 21.86
CA ALA A 49 -10.86 34.84 21.11
C ALA A 49 -10.49 33.34 21.12
N LEU A 50 -10.47 32.72 22.30
CA LEU A 50 -10.17 31.29 22.43
C LEU A 50 -11.15 30.40 21.64
N ARG A 51 -12.46 30.70 21.68
CA ARG A 51 -13.45 29.98 20.88
C ARG A 51 -13.17 30.10 19.39
N LYS A 52 -12.87 31.31 18.91
CA LYS A 52 -12.53 31.55 17.52
C LYS A 52 -11.26 30.79 17.10
N ASP A 53 -10.24 30.79 17.94
CA ASP A 53 -8.99 30.06 17.67
C ASP A 53 -9.23 28.55 17.62
N MET A 54 -10.08 28.01 18.52
CA MET A 54 -10.48 26.60 18.47
C MET A 54 -11.27 26.26 17.20
N ASP A 55 -12.19 27.12 16.77
CA ASP A 55 -12.96 26.91 15.53
C ASP A 55 -12.04 26.94 14.30
N LEU A 56 -11.09 27.87 14.25
CA LEU A 56 -10.09 27.95 13.18
C LEU A 56 -9.17 26.72 13.20
N GLY A 57 -8.70 26.29 14.37
CA GLY A 57 -7.87 25.10 14.52
C GLY A 57 -8.61 23.83 14.08
N ASN A 58 -9.88 23.67 14.47
CA ASN A 58 -10.70 22.55 14.02
C ASN A 58 -10.95 22.56 12.51
N ALA A 59 -11.17 23.75 11.92
CA ALA A 59 -11.33 23.87 10.47
C ALA A 59 -10.03 23.51 9.71
N ALA A 60 -8.88 23.94 10.23
CA ALA A 60 -7.58 23.57 9.67
C ALA A 60 -7.34 22.06 9.73
N LEU A 61 -7.57 21.43 10.90
CA LEU A 61 -7.42 19.98 11.07
C LEU A 61 -8.32 19.19 10.11
N ARG A 62 -9.58 19.60 9.92
CA ARG A 62 -10.48 18.96 8.95
C ARG A 62 -9.94 19.04 7.53
N LYS A 63 -9.46 20.22 7.12
CA LYS A 63 -8.88 20.42 5.79
C LYS A 63 -7.63 19.56 5.58
N ASP A 64 -6.78 19.45 6.59
CA ASP A 64 -5.58 18.63 6.54
C ASP A 64 -5.93 17.14 6.44
N MET A 65 -6.94 16.68 7.19
CA MET A 65 -7.47 15.32 7.08
C MET A 65 -8.05 15.02 5.69
N ASP A 66 -8.85 15.92 5.13
CA ASP A 66 -9.43 15.76 3.79
C ASP A 66 -8.33 15.68 2.72
N SER A 67 -7.31 16.54 2.82
CA SER A 67 -6.14 16.53 1.95
C SER A 67 -5.35 15.22 2.08
N GLY A 68 -5.11 14.76 3.31
CA GLY A 68 -4.42 13.50 3.60
C GLY A 68 -5.16 12.29 3.03
N LEU A 69 -6.48 12.23 3.19
CA LEU A 69 -7.32 11.18 2.61
C LEU A 69 -7.32 11.19 1.08
N ALA A 70 -7.35 12.38 0.47
CA ALA A 70 -7.26 12.52 -0.98
C ALA A 70 -5.90 12.03 -1.52
N SER A 71 -4.81 12.36 -0.83
CA SER A 71 -3.47 11.88 -1.18
C SER A 71 -3.38 10.36 -1.08
N LEU A 72 -3.83 9.78 0.04
CA LEU A 72 -3.81 8.33 0.25
C LEU A 72 -4.61 7.58 -0.82
N ARG A 73 -5.77 8.11 -1.21
CA ARG A 73 -6.59 7.54 -2.29
C ARG A 73 -5.85 7.53 -3.62
N LYS A 74 -5.18 8.63 -3.97
CA LYS A 74 -4.37 8.73 -5.19
C LYS A 74 -3.21 7.73 -5.18
N ASP A 75 -2.52 7.58 -4.05
CA ASP A 75 -1.42 6.64 -3.91
C ASP A 75 -1.89 5.19 -4.06
N LEU A 76 -3.05 4.85 -3.49
CA LEU A 76 -3.68 3.53 -3.68
C LEU A 76 -4.05 3.28 -5.15
N ASP A 77 -4.65 4.25 -5.84
CA ASP A 77 -5.01 4.13 -7.26
C ASP A 77 -3.76 3.90 -8.13
N LEU A 78 -2.67 4.63 -7.86
CA LEU A 78 -1.39 4.45 -8.54
C LEU A 78 -0.77 3.08 -8.25
N GLY A 79 -0.81 2.64 -6.99
CA GLY A 79 -0.30 1.33 -6.58
C GLY A 79 -1.04 0.17 -7.25
N LEU A 80 -2.38 0.25 -7.30
CA LEU A 80 -3.21 -0.74 -7.99
C LEU A 80 -2.95 -0.76 -9.51
N ALA A 81 -2.78 0.41 -10.13
CA ALA A 81 -2.44 0.49 -11.55
C ALA A 81 -1.07 -0.13 -11.85
N SER A 82 -0.07 0.11 -11.00
CA SER A 82 1.24 -0.51 -11.12
C SER A 82 1.17 -2.03 -10.98
N LEU A 83 0.50 -2.53 -9.95
CA LEU A 83 0.37 -3.97 -9.70
C LEU A 83 -0.33 -4.68 -10.87
N ARG A 84 -1.37 -4.06 -11.45
CA ARG A 84 -2.05 -4.60 -12.62
C ARG A 84 -1.12 -4.71 -13.83
N LYS A 85 -0.33 -3.67 -14.09
CA LYS A 85 0.67 -3.67 -15.17
C LYS A 85 1.72 -4.75 -14.97
N ASP A 86 2.22 -4.93 -13.75
CA ASP A 86 3.21 -5.95 -13.43
C ASP A 86 2.65 -7.36 -13.63
N LEU A 87 1.39 -7.59 -13.24
CA LEU A 87 0.69 -8.86 -13.50
C LEU A 87 0.51 -9.11 -15.00
N ASP A 88 0.10 -8.11 -15.78
CA ASP A 88 -0.07 -8.24 -17.23
C ASP A 88 1.27 -8.58 -17.92
N LEU A 89 2.36 -7.93 -17.50
CA LEU A 89 3.72 -8.23 -18.00
C LEU A 89 4.17 -9.63 -17.58
N GLY A 90 3.94 -10.03 -16.34
CA GLY A 90 4.28 -11.35 -15.82
C GLY A 90 3.55 -12.47 -16.57
N LEU A 91 2.24 -12.31 -16.81
CA LEU A 91 1.44 -13.25 -17.60
C LEU A 91 1.90 -13.34 -19.06
N ALA A 92 2.25 -12.21 -19.67
CA ALA A 92 2.78 -12.17 -21.04
C ALA A 92 4.12 -12.92 -21.14
N SER A 93 5.01 -12.72 -20.15
CA SER A 93 6.29 -13.44 -20.08
C SER A 93 6.06 -14.94 -19.92
N LEU A 94 5.23 -15.36 -18.97
CA LEU A 94 4.94 -16.77 -18.73
C LEU A 94 4.36 -17.46 -19.97
N ARG A 95 3.46 -16.78 -20.69
CA ARG A 95 2.90 -17.30 -21.94
C ARG A 95 3.98 -17.52 -23.00
N LYS A 96 4.89 -16.55 -23.15
CA LYS A 96 6.01 -16.66 -24.08
C LYS A 96 6.93 -17.82 -23.73
N ASP A 97 7.25 -18.00 -22.45
CA ASP A 97 8.09 -19.10 -21.98
C ASP A 97 7.44 -20.46 -22.23
N LEU A 98 6.12 -20.58 -22.01
CA LEU A 98 5.35 -21.77 -22.35
C LEU A 98 5.35 -22.05 -23.86
N ASP A 99 5.14 -21.04 -24.70
CA ASP A 99 5.15 -21.20 -26.15
C ASP A 99 6.52 -21.67 -26.66
N LEU A 100 7.61 -21.11 -26.12
CA LEU A 100 8.98 -21.54 -26.42
C LEU A 100 9.25 -22.97 -25.94
N GLY A 101 8.84 -23.31 -24.72
CA GLY A 101 8.98 -24.67 -24.18
C GLY A 101 8.22 -25.71 -25.02
N LEU A 102 6.99 -25.40 -25.44
CA LEU A 102 6.21 -26.26 -26.31
C LEU A 102 6.84 -26.40 -27.70
N ALA A 103 7.42 -25.33 -28.24
CA ALA A 103 8.15 -25.38 -29.51
C ALA A 103 9.39 -26.27 -29.41
N SER A 104 10.17 -26.15 -28.34
CA SER A 104 11.34 -27.00 -28.07
C SER A 104 10.94 -28.47 -28.01
N LEU A 105 9.92 -28.79 -27.20
CA LEU A 105 9.44 -30.17 -27.05
C LEU A 105 8.95 -30.77 -28.38
N ARG A 106 8.26 -29.98 -29.20
CA ARG A 106 7.84 -30.41 -30.55
C ARG A 106 9.04 -30.71 -31.45
N SER A 107 10.10 -29.91 -31.37
CA SER A 107 11.34 -30.15 -32.11
C SER A 107 11.99 -31.46 -31.66
N GLU A 108 12.17 -31.65 -30.35
CA GLU A 108 12.76 -32.86 -29.79
C GLU A 108 11.97 -34.13 -30.18
N ILE A 109 10.64 -34.07 -30.17
CA ILE A 109 9.79 -35.18 -30.63
C ILE A 109 9.98 -35.44 -32.13
N ALA A 110 10.12 -34.40 -32.96
CA ALA A 110 10.35 -34.55 -34.39
C ALA A 110 11.71 -35.20 -34.68
N ASP A 111 12.74 -34.80 -33.93
CA ASP A 111 14.10 -35.34 -34.03
C ASP A 111 14.12 -36.83 -33.65
N VAL A 112 13.54 -37.19 -32.48
CA VAL A 112 13.42 -38.59 -32.04
C VAL A 112 12.66 -39.44 -33.06
N ARG A 113 11.57 -38.93 -33.65
CA ARG A 113 10.84 -39.63 -34.72
C ARG A 113 11.70 -39.81 -35.97
N GLY A 114 12.53 -38.85 -36.30
CA GLY A 114 13.51 -38.94 -37.39
C GLY A 114 14.54 -40.04 -37.15
N GLU A 115 15.12 -40.07 -35.95
CA GLU A 115 16.08 -41.10 -35.54
C GLU A 115 15.48 -42.51 -35.57
N LEU A 116 14.24 -42.67 -35.09
CA LEU A 116 13.53 -43.95 -35.13
C LEU A 116 13.32 -44.46 -36.56
N ARG A 117 12.91 -43.58 -37.49
CA ARG A 117 12.75 -43.95 -38.91
C ARG A 117 14.07 -44.38 -39.54
N LEU A 118 15.16 -43.68 -39.24
CA LEU A 118 16.49 -44.06 -39.71
C LEU A 118 16.93 -45.42 -39.14
N LEU A 119 16.60 -45.70 -37.88
CA LEU A 119 16.87 -46.98 -37.25
C LEU A 119 16.07 -48.11 -37.92
N GLU A 120 14.77 -47.91 -38.14
CA GLU A 120 13.89 -48.85 -38.85
C GLU A 120 14.41 -49.17 -40.26
N GLN A 121 14.81 -48.14 -41.03
CA GLN A 121 15.39 -48.31 -42.36
C GLN A 121 16.71 -49.08 -42.32
N ARG A 122 17.61 -48.73 -41.40
CA ARG A 122 18.90 -49.42 -41.24
C ARG A 122 18.72 -50.89 -40.90
N ILE A 123 17.79 -51.22 -40.00
CA ILE A 123 17.47 -52.61 -39.65
C ILE A 123 16.90 -53.34 -40.86
N THR A 124 15.93 -52.74 -41.56
CA THR A 124 15.32 -53.34 -42.76
C THR A 124 16.35 -53.64 -43.85
N VAL A 125 17.25 -52.69 -44.15
CA VAL A 125 18.31 -52.86 -45.14
C VAL A 125 19.31 -53.92 -44.72
N LYS A 126 19.79 -53.89 -43.46
CA LYS A 126 20.76 -54.88 -42.96
C LYS A 126 20.18 -56.29 -42.94
N LEU A 127 18.96 -56.47 -42.42
CA LEU A 127 18.30 -57.77 -42.38
C LEU A 127 17.97 -58.29 -43.78
N GLY A 128 17.46 -57.43 -44.67
CA GLY A 128 17.22 -57.79 -46.07
C GLY A 128 18.50 -58.23 -46.78
N GLY A 129 19.61 -57.51 -46.58
CA GLY A 129 20.92 -57.90 -47.10
C GLY A 129 21.41 -59.25 -46.57
N MET A 130 21.26 -59.50 -45.26
CA MET A 130 21.59 -60.80 -44.66
C MET A 130 20.73 -61.94 -45.20
N LEU A 131 19.43 -61.73 -45.38
CA LEU A 131 18.53 -62.72 -45.98
C LEU A 131 18.95 -63.07 -47.41
N VAL A 132 19.24 -62.07 -48.25
CA VAL A 132 19.70 -62.29 -49.63
C VAL A 132 21.02 -63.08 -49.63
N ALA A 133 21.98 -62.72 -48.76
CA ALA A 133 23.24 -63.45 -48.64
C ALA A 133 23.03 -64.89 -48.18
N ALA A 134 22.20 -65.11 -47.15
CA ALA A 134 21.88 -66.44 -46.63
C ALA A 134 21.22 -67.34 -47.68
N VAL A 135 20.23 -66.82 -48.42
CA VAL A 135 19.58 -67.53 -49.53
C VAL A 135 20.57 -67.84 -50.65
N GLY A 136 21.44 -66.89 -51.01
CA GLY A 136 22.49 -67.10 -52.00
C GLY A 136 23.45 -68.22 -51.63
N VAL A 137 23.89 -68.29 -50.37
CA VAL A 137 24.74 -69.37 -49.84
C VAL A 137 24.02 -70.72 -49.90
N LEU A 138 22.74 -70.80 -49.52
CA LEU A 138 21.96 -72.03 -49.60
C LEU A 138 21.81 -72.54 -51.04
N ILE A 139 21.52 -71.65 -52.00
CA ILE A 139 21.43 -72.01 -53.43
C ILE A 139 22.77 -72.52 -53.95
N ALA A 140 23.87 -71.83 -53.63
CA ALA A 140 25.21 -72.25 -54.03
C ALA A 140 25.56 -73.63 -53.46
N ALA A 141 25.24 -73.88 -52.19
CA ALA A 141 25.45 -75.17 -51.54
C ALA A 141 24.67 -76.30 -52.25
N MET A 142 23.38 -76.10 -52.56
CA MET A 142 22.57 -77.09 -53.28
C MET A 142 23.12 -77.43 -54.68
N ARG A 143 23.70 -76.45 -55.39
CA ARG A 143 24.28 -76.68 -56.73
C ARG A 143 25.63 -77.40 -56.68
N TYR A 144 26.40 -77.21 -55.62
CA TYR A 144 27.77 -77.71 -55.51
C TYR A 144 27.91 -78.97 -54.63
N LEU A 145 26.81 -79.41 -53.99
CA LEU A 145 26.73 -80.71 -53.31
C LEU A 145 26.69 -81.82 -54.37
N PRO A 146 27.67 -82.75 -54.39
CA PRO A 146 27.66 -83.87 -55.33
C PRO A 146 26.39 -84.72 -55.11
N PRO A 147 25.79 -85.27 -56.19
CA PRO A 147 24.64 -86.15 -56.04
C PRO A 147 25.00 -87.28 -55.08
N ALA A 148 24.18 -87.47 -54.04
CA ALA A 148 24.32 -88.61 -53.15
C ALA A 148 24.18 -89.87 -54.00
N GLY A 149 25.30 -90.56 -54.21
CA GLY A 149 25.37 -91.75 -55.05
C GLY A 149 24.33 -92.79 -54.63
N HIS A 150 23.65 -93.34 -55.63
CA HIS A 150 23.10 -94.67 -55.59
C HIS A 150 24.00 -95.53 -56.48
#